data_AF-M4BSB4-F1
#
_entry.id   AF-M4BSB4-F1
#
_cell.length_a   1.000
_cell.length_b   1.000
_cell.length_c   1.000
_cell.angle_alpha   90.00
_cell.angle_beta   90.00
_cell.angle_gamma   90.00
#
_symmetry.space_group_name_H-M   'P 1'
#
loop_
_entity.id
_entity.type
_entity.pdbx_description
1 polymer ?
#
loop_
_entity_poly.entity_id
_entity_poly.type
_entity_poly.pdbx_seq_one_letter_code
_entity_poly.pdbx_strand_id
1 'polypeptide(L)'
;MKLLQAKQLREAEGLFRDVLQRQPLAGFDAVAMAQTKHDLGKTLRLLGALDDALEVLKAALDVRDRWDATAGIGSALRDGNLTREEVAKVYEAKGECGRALIVRQEGTPLCSNEACKALEYQEETLQACSRCKCVFYCSKTCQRQDWKSRHKGCCQAVARREDVLQASKDMGRLKVTTTTRGH
;
A
#
# COMPACT_ATOMS: atom_id res chain seq x y z
N MET A 1 -15.48 21.71 2.77
CA MET A 1 -14.42 20.82 3.30
C MET A 1 -13.57 20.14 2.22
N LYS A 2 -14.14 19.46 1.20
CA LYS A 2 -13.35 18.74 0.17
C LYS A 2 -12.31 19.61 -0.58
N LEU A 3 -12.67 20.85 -0.94
CA LEU A 3 -11.75 21.79 -1.61
C LEU A 3 -10.57 22.22 -0.72
N LEU A 4 -10.81 22.43 0.58
CA LEU A 4 -9.76 22.80 1.54
C LEU A 4 -8.77 21.65 1.72
N GLN A 5 -9.28 20.42 1.85
CA GLN A 5 -8.45 19.22 1.94
C GLN A 5 -7.61 19.03 0.67
N ALA A 6 -8.19 19.23 -0.52
CA ALA A 6 -7.43 19.15 -1.78
C ALA A 6 -6.31 20.22 -1.87
N LYS A 7 -6.56 21.45 -1.37
CA LYS A 7 -5.54 22.49 -1.31
C LYS A 7 -4.38 22.09 -0.38
N GLN A 8 -4.70 21.58 0.81
CA GLN A 8 -3.70 21.10 1.78
C GLN A 8 -2.86 19.95 1.21
N LEU A 9 -3.48 19.04 0.45
CA LEU A 9 -2.75 17.95 -0.20
C LEU A 9 -1.79 18.44 -1.29
N ARG A 10 -2.18 19.43 -2.10
CA ARG A 10 -1.26 20.02 -3.11
C ARG A 10 -0.09 20.76 -2.47
N GLU A 11 -0.34 21.46 -1.35
CA GLU A 11 0.72 22.11 -0.59
C GLU A 11 1.70 21.07 -0.03
N ALA A 12 1.20 20.00 0.58
CA ALA A 12 2.01 18.88 1.05
C ALA A 12 2.81 18.22 -0.09
N GLU A 13 2.21 18.01 -1.26
CA GLU A 13 2.91 17.50 -2.45
C GLU A 13 4.12 18.38 -2.81
N GLY A 14 3.91 19.71 -2.88
CA GLY A 14 4.98 20.66 -3.18
C GLY A 14 6.12 20.61 -2.17
N LEU A 15 5.80 20.54 -0.87
CA LEU A 15 6.80 20.41 0.19
C LEU A 15 7.59 19.11 0.08
N PHE A 16 6.95 17.97 -0.12
CA PHE A 16 7.67 16.70 -0.24
C PHE A 16 8.55 16.65 -1.48
N ARG A 17 8.11 17.22 -2.61
CA ARG A 17 8.95 17.32 -3.82
C ARG A 17 10.18 18.20 -3.59
N ASP A 18 10.01 19.36 -2.92
CA ASP A 18 11.12 20.25 -2.56
C ASP A 18 12.13 19.57 -1.62
N VAL A 19 11.63 18.84 -0.61
CA VAL A 19 12.48 18.03 0.29
C VAL A 19 13.28 17.00 -0.52
N LEU A 20 12.65 16.24 -1.41
CA LEU A 20 13.34 15.23 -2.22
C LEU A 20 14.35 15.83 -3.21
N GLN A 21 14.13 17.05 -3.68
CA GLN A 21 15.07 17.76 -4.54
C GLN A 21 16.30 18.26 -3.76
N ARG A 22 16.12 18.69 -2.51
CA ARG A 22 17.20 19.26 -1.68
C ARG A 22 17.98 18.21 -0.87
N GLN A 23 17.34 17.14 -0.40
CA GLN A 23 17.93 16.19 0.54
C GLN A 23 19.15 15.39 0.05
N PRO A 24 19.32 15.05 -1.25
CA PRO A 24 20.56 14.42 -1.70
C PRO A 24 21.82 15.22 -1.35
N LEU A 25 21.69 16.53 -1.14
CA LEU A 25 22.78 17.46 -0.81
C LEU A 25 23.00 17.67 0.70
N ALA A 26 22.07 17.20 1.55
CA ALA A 26 22.06 17.49 2.99
C ALA A 26 22.45 16.30 3.88
N GLY A 27 22.97 15.20 3.30
CA GLY A 27 23.47 14.05 4.07
C GLY A 27 22.38 13.15 4.67
N PHE A 28 21.15 13.22 4.18
CA PHE A 28 20.10 12.28 4.57
C PHE A 28 20.40 10.88 4.06
N ASP A 29 20.19 9.87 4.90
CA ASP A 29 20.31 8.49 4.47
C ASP A 29 19.16 8.08 3.53
N ALA A 30 19.36 6.98 2.81
CA ALA A 30 18.38 6.50 1.84
C ALA A 30 17.03 6.15 2.49
N VAL A 31 17.00 5.77 3.77
CA VAL A 31 15.80 5.37 4.52
C VAL A 31 14.92 6.59 4.81
N ALA A 32 15.51 7.71 5.23
CA ALA A 32 14.80 8.98 5.44
C ALA A 32 14.18 9.50 4.13
N MET A 33 14.90 9.36 3.01
CA MET A 33 14.36 9.68 1.69
C MET A 33 13.18 8.76 1.32
N ALA A 34 13.25 7.48 1.67
CA ALA A 34 12.18 6.52 1.43
C ALA A 34 10.89 6.86 2.23
N GLN A 35 11.02 7.34 3.46
CA GLN A 35 9.87 7.86 4.23
C GLN A 35 9.22 9.05 3.52
N THR A 36 10.00 10.04 3.09
CA THR A 36 9.46 11.20 2.36
C THR A 36 8.76 10.78 1.06
N LYS A 37 9.34 9.83 0.31
CA LYS A 37 8.70 9.25 -0.87
C LYS A 37 7.40 8.54 -0.53
N HIS A 38 7.34 7.79 0.56
CA HIS A 38 6.11 7.15 1.01
C HIS A 38 4.98 8.17 1.27
N ASP A 39 5.29 9.24 2.00
CA ASP A 39 4.32 10.29 2.33
C ASP A 39 3.86 11.07 1.07
N LEU A 40 4.79 11.34 0.14
CA LEU A 40 4.45 11.89 -1.18
C LEU A 40 3.53 10.95 -1.95
N GLY A 41 3.84 9.66 -1.99
CA GLY A 41 3.02 8.63 -2.65
C GLY A 41 1.60 8.55 -2.10
N LYS A 42 1.43 8.58 -0.77
CA LYS A 42 0.13 8.66 -0.12
C LYS A 42 -0.63 9.93 -0.51
N THR A 43 0.07 11.06 -0.55
CA THR A 43 -0.51 12.36 -0.94
C THR A 43 -1.00 12.35 -2.40
N LEU A 44 -0.18 11.84 -3.31
CA LEU A 44 -0.51 11.68 -4.73
C LEU A 44 -1.70 10.73 -4.92
N ARG A 45 -1.78 9.64 -4.17
CA ARG A 45 -2.94 8.73 -4.17
C ARG A 45 -4.23 9.47 -3.77
N LEU A 46 -4.18 10.30 -2.72
CA LEU A 46 -5.33 11.09 -2.27
C LEU A 46 -5.74 12.19 -3.27
N LEU A 47 -4.79 12.70 -4.05
CA LEU A 47 -5.03 13.63 -5.15
C LEU A 47 -5.54 12.94 -6.44
N GLY A 48 -5.44 11.62 -6.52
CA GLY A 48 -5.82 10.84 -7.71
C GLY A 48 -4.71 10.73 -8.78
N ALA A 49 -3.49 11.20 -8.49
CA ALA A 49 -2.33 11.03 -9.36
C ALA A 49 -1.71 9.63 -9.15
N LEU A 50 -2.44 8.60 -9.60
CA LEU A 50 -2.17 7.20 -9.24
C LEU A 50 -0.87 6.65 -9.86
N ASP A 51 -0.49 7.09 -11.06
CA ASP A 51 0.74 6.63 -11.71
C ASP A 51 1.99 7.20 -11.03
N ASP A 52 2.02 8.51 -10.78
CA ASP A 52 3.07 9.16 -10.00
C ASP A 52 3.17 8.55 -8.59
N ALA A 53 2.03 8.27 -7.95
CA ALA A 53 2.01 7.61 -6.64
C ALA A 53 2.70 6.24 -6.68
N LEU A 54 2.42 5.41 -7.70
CA LEU A 54 3.07 4.11 -7.87
C LEU A 54 4.57 4.24 -8.10
N GLU A 55 5.01 5.18 -8.94
CA GLU A 55 6.42 5.39 -9.23
C GLU A 55 7.20 5.71 -7.94
N VAL A 56 6.72 6.71 -7.19
CA VAL A 56 7.38 7.16 -5.97
C VAL A 56 7.33 6.10 -4.87
N LEU A 57 6.19 5.41 -4.68
CA LEU A 57 6.06 4.35 -3.67
C LEU A 57 6.92 3.13 -3.99
N LYS A 58 7.05 2.73 -5.26
CA LYS A 58 7.93 1.62 -5.65
C LYS A 58 9.40 1.96 -5.38
N ALA A 59 9.80 3.20 -5.62
CA ALA A 59 11.15 3.66 -5.29
C ALA A 59 11.40 3.71 -3.77
N ALA A 60 10.40 4.04 -2.95
CA ALA A 60 10.49 3.94 -1.49
C ALA A 60 10.60 2.47 -1.02
N LEU A 61 9.80 1.61 -1.62
CA LEU A 61 9.70 0.20 -1.28
C LEU A 61 11.03 -0.55 -1.50
N ASP A 62 11.70 -0.32 -2.63
CA ASP A 62 12.98 -0.94 -2.95
C ASP A 62 14.07 -0.64 -1.90
N VAL A 63 14.12 0.60 -1.40
CA VAL A 63 15.07 0.97 -0.34
C VAL A 63 14.73 0.29 0.98
N ARG A 64 13.44 0.29 1.34
CA ARG A 64 12.94 -0.29 2.60
C ARG A 64 13.12 -1.80 2.66
N ASP A 65 12.88 -2.50 1.56
CA ASP A 65 13.08 -3.95 1.49
C ASP A 65 14.55 -4.34 1.65
N ARG A 66 15.46 -3.61 1.01
CA ARG A 66 16.91 -3.83 1.19
C ARG A 66 17.34 -3.58 2.62
N TRP A 67 16.78 -2.56 3.27
CA TRP A 67 17.07 -2.24 4.66
C TRP A 67 16.51 -3.30 5.62
N ASP A 68 15.24 -3.68 5.48
CA ASP A 68 14.58 -4.69 6.32
C ASP A 68 15.30 -6.05 6.24
N ALA A 69 15.76 -6.44 5.05
CA ALA A 69 16.56 -7.66 4.85
C ALA A 69 17.92 -7.60 5.57
N THR A 70 18.54 -6.43 5.63
CA THR A 70 19.84 -6.23 6.29
C THR A 70 19.68 -6.18 7.82
N ALA A 71 18.62 -5.53 8.31
CA ALA A 71 18.37 -5.33 9.73
C ALA A 71 17.72 -6.54 10.43
N GLY A 72 17.22 -7.53 9.68
CA GLY A 72 16.57 -8.72 10.24
C GLY A 72 15.23 -8.44 10.91
N ILE A 73 14.54 -7.36 10.52
CA ILE A 73 13.28 -6.94 11.15
C ILE A 73 12.13 -7.84 10.67
N GLY A 74 11.63 -8.68 11.58
CA GLY A 74 10.53 -9.62 11.34
C GLY A 74 9.13 -9.11 11.72
N SER A 75 8.98 -7.85 12.14
CA SER A 75 7.67 -7.29 12.54
C SER A 75 6.75 -7.08 11.33
N ALA A 76 5.46 -7.38 11.49
CA ALA A 76 4.44 -7.05 10.49
C ALA A 76 4.43 -5.53 10.17
N LEU A 77 4.66 -4.67 11.17
CA LEU A 77 4.63 -3.21 11.04
C LEU A 77 5.91 -2.58 10.48
N ARG A 78 6.83 -3.36 9.92
CA ARG A 78 8.03 -2.80 9.26
C ARG A 78 7.67 -1.88 8.09
N ASP A 79 8.58 -0.93 7.82
CA ASP A 79 8.44 0.10 6.79
C ASP A 79 8.13 -0.45 5.40
N GLY A 80 8.71 -1.60 5.03
CA GLY A 80 8.41 -2.29 3.77
C GLY A 80 6.94 -2.72 3.66
N ASN A 81 6.32 -3.20 4.75
CA ASN A 81 4.92 -3.63 4.74
C ASN A 81 3.95 -2.43 4.76
N LEU A 82 4.29 -1.36 5.48
CA LEU A 82 3.54 -0.10 5.42
C LEU A 82 3.50 0.46 4.00
N THR A 83 4.64 0.41 3.29
CA THR A 83 4.73 0.87 1.90
C THR A 83 3.98 -0.04 0.94
N ARG A 84 4.05 -1.37 1.12
CA ARG A 84 3.22 -2.34 0.38
C ARG A 84 1.74 -2.04 0.51
N GLU A 85 1.29 -1.74 1.72
CA GLU A 85 -0.10 -1.42 1.99
C GLU A 85 -0.55 -0.16 1.24
N GLU A 86 0.29 0.89 1.19
CA GLU A 86 -0.01 2.08 0.40
C GLU A 86 0.03 1.81 -1.12
N VAL A 87 1.00 1.05 -1.63
CA VAL A 87 1.03 0.61 -3.05
C VAL A 87 -0.24 -0.16 -3.42
N ALA A 88 -0.67 -1.08 -2.55
CA ALA A 88 -1.87 -1.87 -2.79
C ALA A 88 -3.14 -1.00 -2.81
N LYS A 89 -3.24 0.04 -1.97
CA LYS A 89 -4.33 1.03 -2.04
C LYS A 89 -4.33 1.84 -3.33
N VAL A 90 -3.16 2.07 -3.95
CA VAL A 90 -3.09 2.69 -5.29
C VAL A 90 -3.64 1.74 -6.34
N TYR A 91 -3.23 0.47 -6.33
CA TYR A 91 -3.78 -0.52 -7.25
C TYR A 91 -5.30 -0.70 -7.09
N GLU A 92 -5.82 -0.69 -5.86
CA GLU A 92 -7.28 -0.65 -5.63
C GLU A 92 -7.95 0.56 -6.29
N ALA A 93 -7.36 1.75 -6.16
CA ALA A 93 -7.90 2.96 -6.78
C ALA A 93 -7.85 2.92 -8.31
N LYS A 94 -6.89 2.17 -8.89
CA LYS A 94 -6.81 1.89 -10.33
C LYS A 94 -7.75 0.77 -10.80
N GLY A 95 -8.42 0.05 -9.89
CA GLY A 95 -9.21 -1.15 -10.20
C GLY A 95 -8.39 -2.42 -10.42
N GLU A 96 -7.10 -2.40 -10.07
CA GLU A 96 -6.15 -3.49 -10.28
C GLU A 96 -6.07 -4.41 -9.04
N CYS A 97 -7.22 -4.94 -8.59
CA CYS A 97 -7.31 -5.72 -7.34
C CYS A 97 -6.37 -6.93 -7.29
N GLY A 98 -6.06 -7.57 -8.43
CA GLY A 98 -5.10 -8.67 -8.50
C GLY A 98 -3.68 -8.23 -8.12
N ARG A 99 -3.24 -7.08 -8.61
CA ARG A 99 -1.92 -6.50 -8.25
C ARG A 99 -1.89 -6.03 -6.80
N ALA A 100 -2.99 -5.47 -6.29
CA ALA A 100 -3.11 -5.13 -4.88
C ALA A 100 -2.92 -6.35 -3.96
N LEU A 101 -3.53 -7.49 -4.31
CA LEU A 101 -3.38 -8.72 -3.55
C LEU A 101 -1.92 -9.22 -3.54
N ILE A 102 -1.29 -9.29 -4.71
CA ILE A 102 0.08 -9.80 -4.84
C ILE A 102 1.06 -8.98 -4.01
N VAL A 103 1.00 -7.64 -4.10
CA VAL A 103 1.89 -6.77 -3.32
C VAL A 103 1.73 -6.95 -1.82
N ARG A 104 0.51 -7.18 -1.32
CA ARG A 104 0.29 -7.46 0.11
C ARG A 104 0.87 -8.81 0.52
N GLN A 105 0.77 -9.83 -0.33
CA GLN A 105 1.24 -11.20 -0.05
C GLN A 105 2.77 -11.38 -0.16
N GLU A 106 3.48 -10.44 -0.78
CA GLU A 106 4.95 -10.43 -0.77
C GLU A 106 5.53 -10.04 0.60
N GLY A 107 4.75 -9.34 1.41
CA GLY A 107 5.08 -9.01 2.79
C GLY A 107 4.10 -9.67 3.75
N THR A 108 4.03 -9.15 4.97
CA THR A 108 2.93 -9.49 5.89
C THR A 108 1.79 -8.52 5.64
N PRO A 109 0.58 -8.99 5.27
CA PRO A 109 -0.56 -8.11 5.07
C PRO A 109 -0.87 -7.32 6.34
N LEU A 110 -1.33 -6.07 6.17
CA LEU A 110 -1.73 -5.18 7.25
C LEU A 110 -3.23 -4.91 7.20
N CYS A 111 -3.76 -4.28 8.25
CA CYS A 111 -5.10 -3.73 8.19
C CYS A 111 -5.16 -2.53 7.23
N SER A 112 -6.05 -2.58 6.24
CA SER A 112 -6.17 -1.53 5.22
C SER A 112 -6.88 -0.26 5.70
N ASN A 113 -7.54 -0.31 6.86
CA ASN A 113 -8.17 0.87 7.44
C ASN A 113 -7.11 1.90 7.89
N GLU A 114 -7.07 3.06 7.22
CA GLU A 114 -6.12 4.15 7.54
C GLU A 114 -6.27 4.72 8.95
N ALA A 115 -7.42 4.50 9.60
CA ALA A 115 -7.66 4.91 10.99
C ALA A 115 -7.30 3.81 12.01
N CYS A 116 -6.80 2.65 11.57
CA CYS A 116 -6.41 1.57 12.47
C CYS A 116 -5.22 1.98 13.33
N LYS A 117 -5.26 1.60 14.61
CA LYS A 117 -4.20 1.85 15.60
C LYS A 117 -3.65 0.58 16.23
N ALA A 118 -3.92 -0.58 15.63
CA ALA A 118 -3.37 -1.83 16.11
C ALA A 118 -1.85 -1.83 15.93
N LEU A 119 -1.15 -2.31 16.95
CA LEU A 119 0.32 -2.32 17.03
C LEU A 119 0.92 -3.65 16.58
N GLU A 120 0.09 -4.68 16.39
CA GLU A 120 0.52 -6.01 15.97
C GLU A 120 -0.54 -6.61 15.06
N TYR A 121 -0.08 -7.39 14.07
CA TYR A 121 -0.93 -8.12 13.14
C TYR A 121 -0.39 -9.53 12.98
N GLN A 122 -1.29 -10.50 13.07
CA GLN A 122 -1.03 -11.89 12.73
C GLN A 122 -1.82 -12.20 11.45
N GLU A 123 -1.15 -12.68 10.41
CA GLU A 123 -1.76 -12.90 9.09
C GLU A 123 -3.00 -13.81 9.18
N GLU A 124 -2.94 -14.82 10.04
CA GLU A 124 -4.01 -15.79 10.27
C GLU A 124 -5.28 -15.16 10.83
N THR A 125 -5.14 -14.02 11.52
CA THR A 125 -6.25 -13.31 12.19
C THR A 125 -6.90 -12.26 11.29
N LEU A 126 -6.26 -11.90 10.17
CA LEU A 126 -6.77 -10.89 9.26
C LEU A 126 -7.95 -11.39 8.43
N GLN A 127 -8.98 -10.55 8.35
CA GLN A 127 -10.22 -10.82 7.64
C GLN A 127 -10.19 -10.15 6.27
N ALA A 128 -10.15 -10.96 5.21
CA ALA A 128 -10.25 -10.43 3.86
C ALA A 128 -11.66 -9.87 3.58
N CYS A 129 -11.75 -8.78 2.81
CA CYS A 129 -13.04 -8.31 2.31
C CYS A 129 -13.78 -9.41 1.56
N SER A 130 -15.04 -9.68 1.91
CA SER A 130 -15.80 -10.81 1.38
C SER A 130 -16.05 -10.74 -0.13
N ARG A 131 -15.97 -9.54 -0.74
CA ARG A 131 -16.21 -9.32 -2.16
C ARG A 131 -14.91 -9.34 -2.98
N CYS A 132 -13.97 -8.44 -2.69
CA CYS A 132 -12.75 -8.32 -3.49
C CYS A 132 -11.68 -9.34 -3.12
N LYS A 133 -11.61 -9.78 -1.86
CA LYS A 133 -10.54 -10.63 -1.32
C LYS A 133 -9.11 -10.06 -1.42
N CYS A 134 -8.92 -8.84 -1.90
CA CYS A 134 -7.60 -8.20 -2.05
C CYS A 134 -7.20 -7.25 -0.93
N VAL A 135 -8.11 -6.95 0.02
CA VAL A 135 -7.85 -6.09 1.20
C VAL A 135 -8.12 -6.86 2.49
N PHE A 136 -7.43 -6.50 3.56
CA PHE A 136 -7.46 -7.23 4.83
C PHE A 136 -7.74 -6.30 6.01
N TYR A 137 -8.42 -6.81 7.03
CA TYR A 137 -8.79 -6.04 8.21
C TYR A 137 -8.59 -6.84 9.49
N CYS A 138 -8.11 -6.20 10.55
CA CYS A 138 -8.02 -6.84 11.87
C CYS A 138 -9.39 -7.02 12.56
N SER A 139 -10.44 -6.35 12.07
CA SER A 139 -11.79 -6.45 12.63
C SER A 139 -12.86 -6.00 11.67
N LYS A 140 -14.10 -6.46 11.89
CA LYS A 140 -15.30 -5.95 11.21
C LYS A 140 -15.50 -4.45 11.42
N THR A 141 -15.04 -3.89 12.53
CA THR A 141 -15.10 -2.44 12.79
C THR A 141 -14.20 -1.69 11.83
N CYS A 142 -12.94 -2.13 11.66
CA CYS A 142 -12.03 -1.55 10.69
C CYS A 142 -12.56 -1.67 9.26
N GLN A 143 -13.11 -2.84 8.89
CA GLN A 143 -13.75 -3.02 7.58
C GLN A 143 -14.88 -2.02 7.33
N ARG A 144 -15.80 -1.82 8.30
CA ARG A 144 -16.93 -0.89 8.14
C ARG A 144 -16.48 0.57 8.06
N GLN A 145 -15.44 0.94 8.78
CA GLN A 145 -14.87 2.28 8.74
C GLN A 145 -14.23 2.54 7.36
N ASP A 146 -13.37 1.63 6.92
CA ASP A 146 -12.69 1.72 5.63
C ASP A 146 -13.67 1.69 4.44
N TRP A 147 -14.74 0.89 4.54
CA TRP A 147 -15.83 0.87 3.56
C TRP A 147 -16.43 2.26 3.34
N LYS A 148 -16.67 3.01 4.42
CA LYS A 148 -17.26 4.35 4.37
C LYS A 148 -16.26 5.41 3.91
N SER A 149 -14.99 5.29 4.32
CA SER A 149 -13.98 6.31 4.03
C SER A 149 -13.42 6.21 2.62
N ARG A 150 -13.23 4.99 2.09
CA ARG A 150 -12.64 4.79 0.76
C ARG A 150 -13.03 3.53 0.00
N HIS A 151 -13.09 2.38 0.67
CA HIS A 151 -13.03 1.10 -0.04
C HIS A 151 -14.28 0.82 -0.88
N LYS A 152 -15.46 1.33 -0.49
CA LYS A 152 -16.71 1.14 -1.28
C LYS A 152 -16.55 1.53 -2.75
N GLY A 153 -15.82 2.61 -3.04
CA GLY A 153 -15.60 3.08 -4.42
C GLY A 153 -14.55 2.28 -5.19
N CYS A 154 -13.64 1.60 -4.48
CA CYS A 154 -12.52 0.84 -5.07
C CYS A 154 -12.75 -0.68 -5.05
N CYS A 155 -13.82 -1.15 -4.39
CA CYS A 155 -14.08 -2.57 -4.18
C CYS A 155 -14.51 -3.25 -5.49
N GLN A 156 -13.56 -3.87 -6.17
CA GLN A 156 -13.78 -4.69 -7.36
C GLN A 156 -13.47 -6.16 -7.03
N ALA A 157 -14.24 -7.09 -7.60
CA ALA A 157 -13.90 -8.50 -7.44
C ALA A 157 -12.49 -8.71 -8.02
N VAL A 158 -11.61 -9.42 -7.29
CA VAL A 158 -10.48 -10.06 -7.96
C VAL A 158 -11.11 -11.07 -8.88
N ALA A 159 -11.23 -10.68 -10.15
CA ALA A 159 -11.70 -11.58 -11.16
C ALA A 159 -10.71 -12.77 -11.14
N ARG A 160 -11.21 -13.94 -10.78
CA ARG A 160 -10.64 -15.27 -11.00
C ARG A 160 -9.14 -15.49 -10.65
N ARG A 161 -8.70 -16.74 -10.78
CA ARG A 161 -7.30 -17.10 -10.54
C ARG A 161 -6.41 -16.59 -11.65
N GLU A 162 -6.95 -16.55 -12.88
CA GLU A 162 -6.26 -16.16 -14.09
C GLU A 162 -5.81 -14.69 -14.06
N ASP A 163 -6.63 -13.77 -13.53
CA ASP A 163 -6.26 -12.35 -13.53
C ASP A 163 -5.15 -12.07 -12.49
N VAL A 164 -5.13 -12.82 -11.38
CA VAL A 164 -3.99 -12.81 -10.44
C VAL A 164 -2.74 -13.38 -11.11
N LEU A 165 -2.84 -14.51 -11.82
CA LEU A 165 -1.70 -15.10 -12.53
C LEU A 165 -1.15 -14.16 -13.60
N GLN A 166 -2.02 -13.45 -14.33
CA GLN A 166 -1.59 -12.47 -15.32
C GLN A 166 -0.91 -11.27 -14.66
N ALA A 167 -1.50 -10.72 -13.60
CA ALA A 167 -0.87 -9.67 -12.80
C ALA A 167 0.50 -10.08 -12.26
N SER A 168 0.64 -11.34 -11.83
CA SER A 168 1.89 -11.94 -11.37
C SER A 168 2.97 -11.92 -12.45
N LYS A 169 2.60 -12.28 -13.68
CA LYS A 169 3.49 -12.26 -14.85
C LYS A 169 3.91 -10.85 -15.22
N ASP A 170 2.95 -9.93 -15.32
CA ASP A 170 3.21 -8.52 -15.66
C ASP A 170 4.19 -7.86 -14.67
N MET A 171 4.09 -8.23 -13.40
CA MET A 171 4.97 -7.72 -12.36
C MET A 171 6.30 -8.47 -12.26
N GLY A 172 6.54 -9.50 -13.07
CA GLY A 172 7.77 -10.28 -13.08
C GLY A 172 7.93 -11.22 -11.87
N ARG A 173 6.84 -11.65 -11.25
CA ARG A 173 6.85 -12.42 -9.99
C ARG A 173 6.13 -13.76 -10.19
N LEU A 174 6.83 -14.82 -10.61
CA LEU A 174 6.20 -16.09 -10.99
C LEU A 174 5.75 -17.02 -9.83
N LYS A 175 5.80 -16.57 -8.57
CA LYS A 175 5.46 -17.41 -7.39
C LYS A 175 4.25 -16.87 -6.63
N VAL A 176 3.05 -16.90 -7.21
CA VAL A 176 1.82 -16.66 -6.43
C VAL A 176 1.20 -17.99 -6.04
N THR A 177 1.27 -18.32 -4.76
CA THR A 177 0.42 -19.35 -4.14
C THR A 177 -0.98 -18.76 -4.02
N THR A 178 -1.84 -19.01 -5.01
CA THR A 178 -3.27 -18.75 -4.82
C THR A 178 -3.77 -19.73 -3.77
N THR A 179 -3.81 -19.31 -2.51
CA THR A 179 -4.44 -20.06 -1.44
C THR A 179 -5.94 -20.09 -1.74
N THR A 180 -6.39 -21.12 -2.45
CA THR A 180 -7.76 -21.59 -2.34
C THR A 180 -7.92 -22.08 -0.91
N ARG A 181 -8.34 -21.19 0.02
CA ARG A 181 -8.93 -21.66 1.28
C ARG A 181 -10.24 -22.34 0.89
N GLY A 182 -10.19 -23.67 0.84
CA GLY A 182 -11.36 -24.53 0.71
C GLY A 182 -12.35 -24.23 1.83
N HIS A 183 -13.63 -24.42 1.48
CA HIS A 183 -14.78 -24.28 2.37
C HIS A 183 -14.71 -25.18 3.60
#